data_AF-A0A7K0KJ94-F1
#
_entry.id   AF-A0A7K0KJ94-F1
#
_cell.length_a   1.000
_cell.length_b   1.000
_cell.length_c   1.000
_cell.angle_alpha   90.00
_cell.angle_beta   90.00
_cell.angle_gamma   90.00
#
_symmetry.space_group_name_H-M   'P 1'
#
loop_
_entity.id
_entity.type
_entity.pdbx_description
1 polymer ?
#
loop_
_entity_poly.entity_id
_entity_poly.type
_entity_poly.pdbx_seq_one_letter_code
_entity_poly.pdbx_strand_id
1 'polypeptide(L)'
;MEDKKTIKRLLFTAILSTTFSIAWSQSTIMPDAMPGIAKNDQKSDTLTEMHLPSSMEDEDFHGFAELNIDNLLSVLEKYNVKEKKIVLAQALLETGYFSSTLCMESHNLFGLRHPSDGSYYTFNNWEESVKAYLDDVQYKYNGGDYYAFLKRIGYAEDRNYTSKVKKIADKLNI
;
A
#
# COMPACT_ATOMS: atom_id res chain seq x y z
N MET A 1 14.35 -46.96 -17.02
CA MET A 1 13.62 -47.28 -18.26
C MET A 1 12.16 -46.99 -17.98
N GLU A 2 11.65 -45.97 -18.66
CA GLU A 2 10.25 -45.62 -18.88
C GLU A 2 9.44 -44.93 -17.76
N ASP A 3 9.50 -43.61 -17.84
CA ASP A 3 8.41 -42.63 -17.74
C ASP A 3 6.97 -43.15 -17.66
N LYS A 4 6.24 -42.70 -16.62
CA LYS A 4 4.80 -42.40 -16.72
C LYS A 4 4.47 -41.05 -16.09
N LYS A 5 4.80 -40.01 -16.85
CA LYS A 5 4.29 -38.64 -16.81
C LYS A 5 2.76 -38.65 -16.73
N THR A 6 2.22 -38.45 -15.53
CA THR A 6 0.77 -38.45 -15.31
C THR A 6 0.24 -37.01 -15.26
N ILE A 7 -0.20 -36.57 -16.45
CA ILE A 7 -1.41 -35.76 -16.72
C ILE A 7 -1.47 -34.34 -16.10
N LYS A 8 -1.13 -33.36 -16.96
CA LYS A 8 -1.62 -31.98 -16.87
C LYS A 8 -3.15 -31.97 -17.01
N ARG A 9 -3.88 -31.39 -16.06
CA ARG A 9 -5.28 -30.99 -16.25
C ARG A 9 -5.34 -29.47 -16.42
N LEU A 10 -5.27 -29.08 -17.68
CA LEU A 10 -5.76 -27.80 -18.20
C LEU A 10 -7.29 -27.82 -18.03
N LEU A 11 -7.87 -26.91 -17.27
CA LEU A 11 -9.31 -26.65 -17.30
C LEU A 11 -9.51 -25.21 -17.77
N PHE A 12 -9.61 -25.07 -19.09
CA PHE A 12 -10.23 -23.92 -19.73
C PHE A 12 -11.74 -24.10 -19.60
N THR A 13 -12.36 -23.38 -18.67
CA THR A 13 -13.81 -23.19 -18.67
C THR A 13 -14.13 -21.95 -19.49
N ALA A 14 -14.39 -22.15 -20.78
CA ALA A 14 -15.13 -21.22 -21.59
C ALA A 14 -16.56 -21.18 -21.04
N ILE A 15 -16.97 -20.02 -20.49
CA ILE A 15 -18.38 -19.78 -20.17
C ILE A 15 -18.94 -18.79 -21.17
N LEU A 16 -19.96 -19.32 -21.83
CA LEU A 16 -20.81 -18.81 -22.88
C LEU A 16 -21.33 -17.40 -22.60
N SER A 17 -21.27 -16.56 -23.63
CA SER A 17 -21.97 -15.30 -23.70
C SER A 17 -23.48 -15.50 -23.55
N THR A 18 -24.05 -15.00 -22.46
CA THR A 18 -25.48 -14.72 -22.35
C THR A 18 -25.63 -13.23 -22.07
N THR A 19 -26.08 -12.51 -23.08
CA THR A 19 -26.50 -11.10 -23.00
C THR A 19 -27.72 -11.01 -22.09
N PHE A 20 -27.52 -10.52 -20.87
CA PHE A 20 -28.62 -10.05 -20.03
C PHE A 20 -28.69 -8.53 -20.19
N SER A 21 -29.65 -8.06 -20.99
CA SER A 21 -29.98 -6.65 -21.12
C SER A 21 -30.60 -6.17 -19.82
N ILE A 22 -29.79 -5.62 -18.92
CA ILE A 22 -30.29 -4.81 -17.81
C ILE A 22 -30.56 -3.43 -18.40
N ALA A 23 -31.84 -3.17 -18.69
CA ALA A 23 -32.32 -1.83 -19.02
C ALA A 23 -32.03 -0.92 -17.83
N TRP A 24 -31.02 -0.07 -17.96
CA TRP A 24 -30.81 1.05 -17.05
C TRP A 24 -31.89 2.08 -17.35
N SER A 25 -32.91 2.15 -16.50
CA SER A 25 -33.83 3.28 -16.48
C SER A 25 -33.03 4.51 -16.05
N GLN A 26 -32.54 5.26 -17.04
CA GLN A 26 -31.87 6.53 -16.82
C GLN A 26 -32.95 7.57 -16.50
N SER A 27 -33.20 7.80 -15.20
CA SER A 27 -33.83 9.04 -14.77
C SER A 27 -32.89 10.18 -15.16
N THR A 28 -33.30 10.97 -16.14
CA THR A 28 -32.63 12.21 -16.51
C THR A 28 -32.69 13.17 -15.34
N ILE A 29 -31.62 13.28 -14.57
CA ILE A 29 -31.42 14.39 -13.64
C ILE A 29 -31.08 15.59 -14.50
N MET A 30 -32.07 16.44 -14.73
CA MET A 30 -31.87 17.76 -15.32
C MET A 30 -31.04 18.59 -14.34
N PRO A 31 -29.94 19.24 -14.75
CA PRO A 31 -29.35 20.27 -13.91
C PRO A 31 -30.33 21.44 -13.81
N ASP A 32 -30.64 21.87 -12.59
CA ASP A 32 -31.48 23.05 -12.36
C ASP A 32 -30.88 24.28 -13.06
N ALA A 33 -31.76 25.08 -13.68
CA ALA A 33 -31.37 26.29 -14.38
C ALA A 33 -30.72 27.30 -13.43
N MET A 34 -29.54 27.79 -13.79
CA MET A 34 -28.88 28.93 -13.13
C MET A 34 -29.81 30.15 -13.10
N PRO A 35 -30.09 30.76 -11.93
CA PRO A 35 -30.82 32.02 -11.89
C PRO A 35 -29.98 33.13 -12.52
N GLY A 36 -30.54 33.77 -13.53
CA GLY A 36 -29.96 34.93 -14.20
C GLY A 36 -30.02 36.18 -13.31
N ILE A 37 -28.87 36.83 -13.21
CA ILE A 37 -28.65 38.23 -12.77
C ILE A 37 -28.74 38.46 -11.26
N ALA A 38 -27.59 38.91 -10.75
CA ALA A 38 -27.35 39.35 -9.38
C ALA A 38 -28.24 40.55 -9.02
N LYS A 39 -28.95 40.44 -7.88
CA LYS A 39 -29.52 41.60 -7.19
C LYS A 39 -28.46 42.15 -6.25
N ASN A 40 -27.95 43.31 -6.64
CA ASN A 40 -27.20 44.24 -5.79
C ASN A 40 -28.12 44.77 -4.67
N ASP A 41 -27.46 45.26 -3.61
CA ASP A 41 -27.98 46.03 -2.48
C ASP A 41 -28.48 45.20 -1.29
N GLN A 42 -27.63 45.06 -0.25
CA GLN A 42 -27.90 45.76 1.01
C GLN A 42 -26.64 45.83 1.90
N LYS A 43 -26.24 47.06 2.19
CA LYS A 43 -25.26 47.50 3.18
C LYS A 43 -25.49 46.84 4.55
N SER A 44 -24.47 46.17 5.08
CA SER A 44 -24.36 45.77 6.48
C SER A 44 -23.05 46.31 7.04
N ASP A 45 -23.15 47.42 7.76
CA ASP A 45 -22.10 47.96 8.62
C ASP A 45 -21.99 47.05 9.85
N THR A 46 -21.11 46.05 9.83
CA THR A 46 -20.51 45.45 11.03
C THR A 46 -19.20 44.77 10.64
N LEU A 47 -18.11 45.53 10.59
CA LEU A 47 -16.76 44.97 10.64
C LEU A 47 -16.50 44.51 12.08
N THR A 48 -17.09 43.38 12.46
CA THR A 48 -16.48 42.56 13.50
C THR A 48 -15.32 41.87 12.81
N GLU A 49 -14.15 42.48 12.95
CA GLU A 49 -12.87 41.88 12.68
C GLU A 49 -12.82 40.56 13.45
N MET A 50 -13.06 39.47 12.72
CA MET A 50 -12.81 38.13 13.23
C MET A 50 -11.30 38.03 13.42
N HIS A 51 -10.86 38.36 14.64
CA HIS A 51 -9.52 38.06 15.10
C HIS A 51 -9.41 36.54 15.15
N LEU A 52 -8.92 35.99 14.05
CA LEU A 52 -8.58 34.58 13.91
C LEU A 52 -7.56 34.27 15.02
N PRO A 53 -7.85 33.36 15.96
CA PRO A 53 -6.86 32.98 16.95
C PRO A 53 -5.62 32.45 16.21
N SER A 54 -4.49 33.15 16.43
CA SER A 54 -3.14 32.83 15.95
C SER A 54 -2.57 31.53 16.56
N SER A 55 -3.41 30.53 16.81
CA SER A 55 -3.06 29.30 17.54
C SER A 55 -3.52 28.03 16.82
N MET A 56 -3.66 28.06 15.51
CA MET A 56 -3.48 26.86 14.69
C MET A 56 -2.09 26.98 14.08
N GLU A 57 -1.10 26.50 14.83
CA GLU A 57 0.19 26.17 14.24
C GLU A 57 -0.07 25.13 13.14
N ASP A 58 0.38 25.42 11.93
CA ASP A 58 0.34 24.56 10.75
C ASP A 58 1.20 23.29 10.97
N GLU A 59 0.75 22.40 11.84
CA GLU A 59 1.36 21.10 12.15
C GLU A 59 0.81 20.01 11.21
N ASP A 60 1.00 20.11 9.88
CA ASP A 60 0.97 18.90 9.02
C ASP A 60 1.51 19.07 7.58
N PHE A 61 2.47 19.98 7.33
CA PHE A 61 3.30 19.85 6.12
C PHE A 61 4.69 19.34 6.47
N HIS A 62 4.72 18.18 7.13
CA HIS A 62 5.95 17.40 7.19
C HIS A 62 6.19 16.81 5.80
N GLY A 63 7.04 17.46 5.01
CA GLY A 63 7.55 16.86 3.78
C GLY A 63 8.08 15.46 4.09
N PHE A 64 7.49 14.44 3.47
CA PHE A 64 7.88 13.05 3.73
C PHE A 64 9.37 12.88 3.48
N ALA A 65 10.03 12.15 4.39
CA ALA A 65 11.44 11.84 4.23
C ALA A 65 11.65 11.04 2.94
N GLU A 66 12.74 11.31 2.23
CA GLU A 66 13.11 10.55 1.04
C GLU A 66 13.30 9.06 1.40
N LEU A 67 12.84 8.16 0.54
CA LEU A 67 13.05 6.74 0.74
C LEU A 67 14.54 6.40 0.59
N ASN A 68 15.17 6.05 1.71
CA ASN A 68 16.51 5.48 1.75
C ASN A 68 16.63 4.53 2.96
N ILE A 69 17.79 3.90 3.13
CA ILE A 69 18.01 2.91 4.20
C ILE A 69 17.81 3.52 5.58
N ASP A 70 18.39 4.70 5.84
CA ASP A 70 18.40 5.32 7.16
C ASP A 70 17.00 5.81 7.55
N ASN A 71 16.28 6.41 6.61
CA ASN A 71 14.91 6.85 6.80
C ASN A 71 13.96 5.67 6.98
N LEU A 72 14.10 4.61 6.16
CA LEU A 72 13.29 3.39 6.36
C LEU A 72 13.57 2.79 7.73
N LEU A 73 14.83 2.65 8.12
CA LEU A 73 15.19 2.12 9.43
C LEU A 73 14.54 2.95 10.55
N SER A 74 14.65 4.28 10.47
CA SER A 74 14.03 5.21 11.43
C SER A 74 12.52 5.00 11.54
N VAL A 75 11.82 4.80 10.42
CA VAL A 75 10.38 4.53 10.40
C VAL A 75 10.03 3.15 10.95
N LEU A 76 10.86 2.12 10.67
CA LEU A 76 10.72 0.81 11.32
C LEU A 76 10.87 0.92 12.85
N GLU A 77 11.73 1.82 13.33
CA GLU A 77 11.88 2.09 14.76
C GLU A 77 10.66 2.82 15.34
N LYS A 78 10.23 3.90 14.67
CA LYS A 78 9.05 4.70 15.01
C LYS A 78 7.81 3.81 15.21
N TYR A 79 7.59 2.84 14.34
CA TYR A 79 6.47 1.92 14.43
C TYR A 79 6.74 0.64 15.24
N ASN A 80 7.87 0.55 15.94
CA ASN A 80 8.25 -0.60 16.79
C ASN A 80 8.22 -1.94 16.06
N VAL A 81 8.58 -1.94 14.77
CA VAL A 81 8.65 -3.13 13.93
C VAL A 81 9.63 -4.14 14.54
N LYS A 82 9.19 -5.39 14.66
CA LYS A 82 10.03 -6.51 15.11
C LYS A 82 11.00 -6.92 14.01
N GLU A 83 12.21 -7.31 14.41
CA GLU A 83 13.24 -7.83 13.50
C GLU A 83 13.57 -6.85 12.36
N LYS A 84 13.72 -5.56 12.70
CA LYS A 84 13.88 -4.45 11.74
C LYS A 84 14.96 -4.71 10.68
N LYS A 85 16.08 -5.32 11.06
CA LYS A 85 17.15 -5.70 10.12
C LYS A 85 16.68 -6.68 9.04
N ILE A 86 15.84 -7.63 9.42
CA ILE A 86 15.25 -8.60 8.49
C ILE A 86 14.17 -7.92 7.64
N VAL A 87 13.31 -7.09 8.25
CA VAL A 87 12.25 -6.36 7.53
C VAL A 87 12.83 -5.36 6.53
N LEU A 88 13.90 -4.66 6.88
CA LEU A 88 14.67 -3.81 5.96
C LEU A 88 15.24 -4.63 4.80
N ALA A 89 15.81 -5.81 5.08
CA ALA A 89 16.30 -6.70 4.04
C ALA A 89 15.18 -7.21 3.11
N GLN A 90 13.97 -7.42 3.62
CA GLN A 90 12.80 -7.72 2.79
C GLN A 90 12.50 -6.55 1.85
N ALA A 91 12.38 -5.32 2.38
CA ALA A 91 12.12 -4.14 1.56
C ALA A 91 13.17 -3.98 0.45
N LEU A 92 14.46 -4.14 0.75
CA LEU A 92 15.52 -4.09 -0.27
C LEU A 92 15.38 -5.18 -1.33
N LEU A 93 14.99 -6.39 -0.93
CA LEU A 93 14.78 -7.50 -1.87
C LEU A 93 13.57 -7.25 -2.79
N GLU A 94 12.43 -6.89 -2.22
CA GLU A 94 11.16 -6.69 -2.95
C GLU A 94 11.26 -5.51 -3.93
N THR A 95 11.93 -4.44 -3.51
CA THR A 95 11.99 -3.20 -4.29
C THR A 95 13.15 -3.16 -5.29
N GLY A 96 14.03 -4.16 -5.28
CA GLY A 96 15.29 -4.10 -6.02
C GLY A 96 16.15 -2.91 -5.58
N TYR A 97 16.36 -2.76 -4.27
CA TYR A 97 17.09 -1.62 -3.68
C TYR A 97 16.45 -0.27 -4.04
N PHE A 98 15.14 -0.15 -3.82
CA PHE A 98 14.31 1.05 -4.03
C PHE A 98 14.24 1.54 -5.49
N SER A 99 14.51 0.68 -6.46
CA SER A 99 14.53 1.05 -7.89
C SER A 99 13.35 0.53 -8.71
N SER A 100 12.57 -0.41 -8.18
CA SER A 100 11.43 -0.98 -8.92
C SER A 100 10.30 0.03 -9.11
N THR A 101 9.62 -0.05 -10.25
CA THR A 101 8.44 0.77 -10.56
C THR A 101 7.35 0.65 -9.49
N LEU A 102 7.07 -0.55 -8.99
CA LEU A 102 6.07 -0.77 -7.94
C LEU A 102 6.42 0.00 -6.64
N CYS A 103 7.70 0.05 -6.29
CA CYS A 103 8.17 0.83 -5.15
C CYS A 103 8.01 2.34 -5.39
N MET A 104 8.39 2.82 -6.57
CA MET A 104 8.42 4.25 -6.87
C MET A 104 7.04 4.84 -7.13
N GLU A 105 6.16 4.11 -7.84
CA GLU A 105 4.85 4.59 -8.25
C GLU A 105 3.74 4.19 -7.28
N SER A 106 3.80 2.98 -6.71
CA SER A 106 2.77 2.49 -5.78
C SER A 106 3.17 2.61 -4.31
N HIS A 107 4.40 3.07 -4.04
CA HIS A 107 4.93 3.25 -2.69
C HIS A 107 4.84 1.99 -1.81
N ASN A 108 4.87 0.80 -2.44
CA ASN A 108 4.68 -0.48 -1.78
C ASN A 108 6.03 -1.20 -1.62
N LEU A 109 6.65 -1.05 -0.44
CA LEU A 109 7.98 -1.60 -0.17
C LEU A 109 8.01 -3.12 0.01
N PHE A 110 6.87 -3.72 0.32
CA PHE A 110 6.80 -5.12 0.78
C PHE A 110 6.07 -6.04 -0.22
N GLY A 111 5.66 -5.50 -1.37
CA GLY A 111 4.90 -6.25 -2.37
C GLY A 111 3.55 -6.74 -1.85
N LEU A 112 2.93 -6.00 -0.92
CA LEU A 112 1.65 -6.38 -0.32
C LEU A 112 0.55 -6.43 -1.38
N ARG A 113 -0.32 -7.43 -1.29
CA ARG A 113 -1.42 -7.67 -2.23
C ARG A 113 -2.77 -7.75 -1.53
N HIS A 114 -3.81 -7.26 -2.20
CA HIS A 114 -5.19 -7.42 -1.77
C HIS A 114 -5.58 -8.90 -1.78
N PRO A 115 -6.08 -9.45 -0.66
CA PRO A 115 -6.51 -10.85 -0.61
C PRO A 115 -7.70 -11.17 -1.53
N SER A 116 -8.51 -10.16 -1.88
CA SER A 116 -9.73 -10.31 -2.67
C SER A 116 -9.46 -10.63 -4.14
N ASP A 117 -8.45 -10.00 -4.75
CA ASP A 117 -8.19 -10.07 -6.19
C ASP A 117 -6.71 -10.26 -6.55
N GLY A 118 -5.80 -10.23 -5.56
CA GLY A 118 -4.37 -10.39 -5.76
C GLY A 118 -3.65 -9.18 -6.35
N SER A 119 -4.36 -8.06 -6.57
CA SER A 119 -3.76 -6.81 -7.02
C SER A 119 -2.83 -6.23 -5.95
N TYR A 120 -1.84 -5.44 -6.37
CA TYR A 120 -0.93 -4.80 -5.42
C TYR A 120 -1.58 -3.60 -4.74
N TYR A 121 -1.33 -3.41 -3.45
CA TYR A 121 -1.67 -2.16 -2.78
C TYR A 121 -0.90 -0.99 -3.39
N THR A 122 -1.56 0.17 -3.45
CA THR A 122 -0.96 1.47 -3.75
C THR A 122 -1.16 2.37 -2.53
N PHE A 123 -0.09 3.01 -2.09
CA PHE A 123 -0.07 3.90 -0.93
C PHE A 123 0.20 5.34 -1.37
N ASN A 124 -0.13 6.32 -0.53
CA ASN A 124 0.17 7.73 -0.84
C ASN A 124 1.66 8.06 -0.64
N ASN A 125 2.31 7.34 0.27
CA ASN A 125 3.73 7.45 0.56
C ASN A 125 4.26 6.10 1.05
N TRP A 126 5.58 5.95 1.08
CA TRP A 126 6.22 4.67 1.41
C TRP A 126 6.10 4.30 2.89
N GLU A 127 5.95 5.27 3.81
CA GLU A 127 5.78 4.99 5.25
C GLU A 127 4.46 4.27 5.53
N GLU A 128 3.40 4.58 4.77
CA GLU A 128 2.11 3.88 4.87
C GLU A 128 2.27 2.39 4.57
N SER A 129 3.16 2.00 3.65
CA SER A 129 3.44 0.58 3.40
C SER A 129 4.12 -0.12 4.58
N VAL A 130 4.90 0.61 5.39
CA VAL A 130 5.45 0.09 6.65
C VAL A 130 4.33 -0.18 7.63
N LYS A 131 3.40 0.78 7.78
CA LYS A 131 2.23 0.61 8.66
C LYS A 131 1.37 -0.57 8.24
N ALA A 132 1.08 -0.70 6.94
CA ALA A 132 0.35 -1.84 6.39
C ALA A 132 1.09 -3.17 6.63
N TYR A 133 2.42 -3.20 6.57
CA TYR A 133 3.18 -4.40 6.91
C TYR A 133 2.95 -4.85 8.36
N LEU A 134 2.83 -3.92 9.31
CA LEU A 134 2.49 -4.28 10.70
C LEU A 134 1.11 -4.94 10.76
N ASP A 135 0.12 -4.31 10.12
CA ASP A 135 -1.29 -4.68 10.21
C ASP A 135 -1.63 -5.97 9.45
N ASP A 136 -0.94 -6.25 8.33
CA ASP A 136 -1.27 -7.38 7.44
C ASP A 136 -0.32 -8.58 7.60
N VAL A 137 0.93 -8.31 8.03
CA VAL A 137 1.99 -9.33 8.11
C VAL A 137 2.42 -9.51 9.56
N GLN A 138 2.96 -8.46 10.18
CA GLN A 138 3.66 -8.61 11.46
C GLN A 138 2.73 -8.95 12.62
N TYR A 139 1.44 -8.61 12.56
CA TYR A 139 0.46 -9.01 13.59
C TYR A 139 0.39 -10.54 13.79
N LYS A 140 0.74 -11.34 12.77
CA LYS A 140 0.79 -12.81 12.82
C LYS A 140 2.05 -13.33 13.54
N TYR A 141 3.02 -12.47 13.83
CA TYR A 141 4.28 -12.85 14.46
C TYR A 141 4.12 -12.92 15.97
N ASN A 142 4.40 -14.09 16.54
CA ASN A 142 4.27 -14.39 17.96
C ASN A 142 5.61 -14.69 18.64
N GLY A 143 6.72 -14.21 18.06
CA GLY A 143 8.07 -14.48 18.54
C GLY A 143 8.73 -15.72 17.90
N GLY A 144 10.01 -15.93 18.22
CA GLY A 144 10.82 -17.04 17.71
C GLY A 144 11.69 -16.67 16.51
N ASP A 145 12.00 -17.64 15.65
CA ASP A 145 12.76 -17.39 14.42
C ASP A 145 11.89 -16.69 13.37
N TYR A 146 12.26 -15.47 13.01
CA TYR A 146 11.54 -14.66 12.03
C TYR A 146 11.52 -15.28 10.64
N TYR A 147 12.59 -15.94 10.20
CA TYR A 147 12.64 -16.60 8.90
C TYR A 147 11.70 -17.81 8.86
N ALA A 148 11.60 -18.54 9.97
CA ALA A 148 10.61 -19.62 10.11
C ALA A 148 9.17 -19.06 10.10
N PHE A 149 8.95 -17.90 10.73
CA PHE A 149 7.68 -17.18 10.67
C PHE A 149 7.28 -16.82 9.22
N LEU A 150 8.17 -16.16 8.46
CA LEU A 150 7.91 -15.77 7.07
C LEU A 150 7.56 -16.99 6.19
N LYS A 151 8.28 -18.10 6.38
CA LYS A 151 8.00 -19.37 5.69
C LYS A 151 6.64 -19.95 6.08
N ARG A 152 6.29 -19.92 7.37
CA ARG A 152 5.04 -20.47 7.91
C ARG A 152 3.81 -19.74 7.38
N ILE A 153 3.87 -18.41 7.26
CA ILE A 153 2.76 -17.62 6.72
C ILE A 153 2.68 -17.64 5.19
N GLY A 154 3.63 -18.30 4.51
CA GLY A 154 3.68 -18.34 3.06
C GLY A 154 3.91 -16.97 2.43
N TYR A 155 4.80 -16.15 3.03
CA TYR A 155 5.00 -14.75 2.62
C TYR A 155 5.30 -14.61 1.12
N ALA A 156 6.11 -15.52 0.57
CA ALA A 156 6.44 -15.56 -0.85
C ALA A 156 6.38 -16.99 -1.39
N GLU A 157 6.03 -17.12 -2.67
CA GLU A 157 6.00 -18.41 -3.38
C GLU A 157 7.41 -18.97 -3.62
N ASP A 158 8.42 -18.10 -3.72
CA ASP A 158 9.81 -18.51 -3.90
C ASP A 158 10.32 -19.27 -2.66
N ARG A 159 10.62 -20.55 -2.86
CA ARG A 159 11.16 -21.43 -1.81
C ARG A 159 12.49 -20.94 -1.24
N ASN A 160 13.22 -20.13 -1.98
CA ASN A 160 14.50 -19.55 -1.57
C ASN A 160 14.37 -18.14 -0.99
N TYR A 161 13.16 -17.61 -0.85
CA TYR A 161 12.90 -16.24 -0.40
C TYR A 161 13.65 -15.89 0.89
N THR A 162 13.43 -16.67 1.95
CA THR A 162 14.05 -16.40 3.26
C THR A 162 15.58 -16.50 3.21
N SER A 163 16.13 -17.36 2.35
CA SER A 163 17.58 -17.44 2.13
C SER A 163 18.13 -16.20 1.41
N LYS A 164 17.37 -15.61 0.47
CA LYS A 164 17.74 -14.34 -0.19
C LYS A 164 17.69 -13.18 0.79
N VAL A 165 16.61 -13.07 1.58
CA VAL A 165 16.46 -12.04 2.63
C VAL A 165 17.62 -12.14 3.62
N LYS A 166 17.94 -13.35 4.10
CA LYS A 166 19.05 -13.59 5.02
C LYS A 166 20.40 -13.12 4.46
N LYS A 167 20.69 -13.44 3.20
CA LYS A 167 21.92 -12.97 2.52
C LYS A 167 22.04 -11.45 2.44
N ILE A 168 20.92 -10.74 2.31
CA ILE A 168 20.90 -9.27 2.33
C ILE A 168 21.09 -8.78 3.77
N ALA A 169 20.33 -9.33 4.72
CA ALA A 169 20.43 -8.98 6.13
C ALA A 169 21.86 -9.15 6.69
N ASP A 170 22.56 -10.23 6.33
CA ASP A 170 23.92 -10.50 6.76
C ASP A 170 24.93 -9.45 6.24
N LYS A 171 24.61 -8.74 5.15
CA LYS A 171 25.44 -7.67 4.58
C LYS A 171 25.14 -6.29 5.15
N LEU A 172 24.01 -6.11 5.84
CA LEU A 172 23.63 -4.84 6.45
C LEU A 172 24.47 -4.62 7.72
N ASN A 173 25.23 -3.54 7.75
CA ASN A 173 26.00 -3.11 8.91
C ASN A 173 25.23 -2.04 9.69
N ILE A 174 24.15 -2.47 10.33
CA ILE A 174 23.25 -1.69 11.18
C ILE A 174 23.15 -2.35 12.55
#